data_AF-A0A6B3D288-F1
#
_entry.id   AF-A0A6B3D288-F1
#
_cell.length_a   1.000
_cell.length_b   1.000
_cell.length_c   1.000
_cell.angle_alpha   90.00
_cell.angle_beta   90.00
_cell.angle_gamma   90.00
#
_symmetry.space_group_name_H-M   'P 1'
#
loop_
_entity.id
_entity.type
_entity.pdbx_description
1 polymer ?
#
loop_
_entity_poly.entity_id
_entity_poly.type
_entity_poly.pdbx_seq_one_letter_code
_entity_poly.pdbx_strand_id
1 'polypeptide(L)'
;PLSYASRLTVVRGETTGRALVDWDPSVVHPNLKDGDTLVTAESATPQIQAVGRDGAVLSKEKYPSLGPILAKLREKYGDQAGGTPGVELAVRHTTTEAPDTPLLTLTEGRPGKLRTTLSASVQAAAEKAVKRYGESSVVAVKPSTGEVLAVANHREDGFNAAFQGTVAPGSTMKIITAAMLIDNGVTSMNGPAPCPET
;
A
#
# COMPACT_ATOMS: atom_id res chain seq x y z
N PRO A 1 16.38 21.85 10.62
CA PRO A 1 16.13 22.13 12.04
C PRO A 1 14.67 21.80 12.41
N LEU A 2 14.44 21.12 13.54
CA LEU A 2 13.09 20.85 14.04
C LEU A 2 12.46 22.18 14.51
N SER A 3 11.26 22.48 14.03
CA SER A 3 10.53 23.72 14.35
C SER A 3 9.06 23.42 14.58
N TYR A 4 8.53 23.91 15.69
CA TYR A 4 7.14 23.73 16.08
C TYR A 4 6.65 24.90 16.93
N ALA A 5 5.35 25.15 16.88
CA ALA A 5 4.71 26.00 17.86
C ALA A 5 4.51 25.21 19.15
N SER A 6 4.82 25.82 20.30
CA SER A 6 4.51 25.27 21.62
C SER A 6 3.85 26.35 22.48
N ARG A 7 3.28 25.93 23.60
CA ARG A 7 2.68 26.79 24.62
C ARG A 7 3.19 26.34 25.98
N LEU A 8 3.38 27.29 26.87
CA LEU A 8 3.62 27.03 28.29
C LEU A 8 2.65 27.87 29.12
N THR A 9 2.36 27.40 30.31
CA THR A 9 1.57 28.13 31.31
C THR A 9 2.51 28.66 32.38
N VAL A 10 2.32 29.90 32.79
CA VAL A 10 3.08 30.51 33.89
C VAL A 10 2.16 30.64 35.10
N VAL A 11 2.60 30.11 36.23
CA VAL A 11 1.89 30.14 37.51
C VAL A 11 2.72 30.87 38.56
N ARG A 12 2.08 31.30 39.64
CA ARG A 12 2.79 31.85 40.80
C ARG A 12 3.20 30.71 41.71
N GLY A 13 4.50 30.56 41.97
CA GLY A 13 5.02 29.56 42.89
C GLY A 13 4.49 29.78 44.30
N GLU A 14 3.88 28.75 44.88
CA GLU A 14 3.17 28.85 46.17
C GLU A 14 4.12 29.19 47.33
N THR A 15 5.34 28.66 47.32
CA THR A 15 6.34 28.87 48.38
C THR A 15 7.26 30.07 48.12
N THR A 16 7.52 30.40 46.85
CA THR A 16 8.49 31.45 46.46
C THR A 16 7.83 32.76 46.06
N GLY A 17 6.55 32.75 45.72
CA GLY A 17 5.80 33.89 45.17
C GLY A 17 6.23 34.33 43.76
N ARG A 18 7.21 33.66 43.15
CA ARG A 18 7.79 34.00 41.84
C ARG A 18 6.96 33.42 40.69
N ALA A 19 7.06 34.03 39.51
CA ALA A 19 6.53 33.42 38.29
C ALA A 19 7.36 32.17 37.94
N LEU A 20 6.69 31.01 37.85
CA LEU A 20 7.27 29.72 37.50
C LEU A 20 6.51 29.14 36.29
N VAL A 21 7.18 28.32 35.49
CA VAL A 21 6.52 27.54 34.44
C VAL A 21 5.80 26.38 35.11
N ASP A 22 4.52 26.23 34.82
CA ASP A 22 3.77 25.02 35.17
C ASP A 22 4.25 23.90 34.24
N TRP A 23 5.01 22.97 34.79
CA TRP A 23 5.75 22.01 33.99
C TRP A 23 4.83 20.93 33.44
N ASP A 24 4.95 20.69 32.14
CA ASP A 24 4.29 19.62 31.40
C ASP A 24 5.22 19.16 30.27
N PRO A 25 5.23 17.87 29.88
CA PRO A 25 6.07 17.38 28.77
C PRO A 25 5.87 18.16 27.45
N SER A 26 4.69 18.72 27.21
CA SER A 26 4.39 19.55 26.04
C SER A 26 5.23 20.83 25.95
N VAL A 27 5.78 21.30 27.08
CA VAL A 27 6.75 22.42 27.14
C VAL A 27 8.02 22.07 26.36
N VAL A 28 8.43 20.79 26.37
CA VAL A 28 9.57 20.32 25.57
C VAL A 28 9.14 20.14 24.12
N HIS A 29 8.08 19.40 23.86
CA HIS A 29 7.54 19.18 22.51
C HIS A 29 6.03 18.95 22.56
N PRO A 30 5.20 19.63 21.75
CA PRO A 30 3.75 19.66 21.89
C PRO A 30 3.05 18.29 21.78
N ASN A 31 3.72 17.30 21.18
CA ASN A 31 3.21 15.93 21.06
C ASN A 31 3.61 15.00 22.22
N LEU A 32 4.46 15.44 23.16
CA LEU A 32 4.83 14.66 24.33
C LEU A 32 3.68 14.67 25.35
N LYS A 33 3.36 13.49 25.87
CA LYS A 33 2.42 13.27 26.98
C LYS A 33 3.16 12.75 28.21
N ASP A 34 2.45 12.65 29.33
CA ASP A 34 3.01 12.13 30.57
C ASP A 34 3.61 10.73 30.40
N GLY A 35 4.89 10.63 30.78
CA GLY A 35 5.69 9.41 30.69
C GLY A 35 6.25 9.10 29.31
N ASP A 36 5.90 9.86 28.26
CA ASP A 36 6.50 9.69 26.95
C ASP A 36 8.00 9.98 26.98
N THR A 37 8.75 9.33 26.09
CA THR A 37 10.19 9.56 25.96
C THR A 37 10.55 9.94 24.53
N LEU A 38 11.56 10.78 24.38
CA LEU A 38 12.18 11.03 23.08
C LEU A 38 13.23 9.95 22.84
N VAL A 39 13.08 9.22 21.76
CA VAL A 39 14.00 8.14 21.37
C VAL A 39 14.59 8.42 20.00
N THR A 40 15.83 7.98 19.82
CA THR A 40 16.42 7.84 18.49
C THR A 40 16.40 6.36 18.14
N ALA A 41 15.61 5.99 17.14
CA ALA A 41 15.38 4.60 16.77
C ALA A 41 15.39 4.42 15.26
N GLU A 42 15.57 3.18 14.81
CA GLU A 42 15.33 2.81 13.43
C GLU A 42 13.85 3.03 13.08
N SER A 43 13.58 3.62 11.92
CA SER A 43 12.21 3.86 11.43
C SER A 43 11.47 2.53 11.36
N ALA A 44 10.30 2.48 12.00
CA ALA A 44 9.47 1.27 12.07
C ALA A 44 8.82 0.91 10.72
N THR A 45 8.96 1.76 9.69
CA THR A 45 8.39 1.53 8.36
C THR A 45 9.49 1.15 7.36
N PRO A 46 9.58 -0.13 6.96
CA PRO A 46 10.49 -0.55 5.91
C PRO A 46 10.10 0.17 4.61
N GLN A 47 10.96 1.05 4.14
CA GLN A 47 10.76 1.63 2.81
C GLN A 47 11.07 0.55 1.78
N ILE A 48 10.15 0.31 0.84
CA ILE A 48 10.40 -0.54 -0.32
C ILE A 48 10.36 0.28 -1.60
N GLN A 49 11.23 -0.07 -2.53
CA GLN A 49 11.15 0.29 -3.93
C GLN A 49 10.70 -0.94 -4.71
N ALA A 50 9.41 -0.99 -5.05
CA ALA A 50 8.90 -2.01 -5.94
C ALA A 50 9.39 -1.73 -7.36
N VAL A 51 9.96 -2.75 -8.00
CA VAL A 51 10.40 -2.68 -9.39
C VAL A 51 9.70 -3.74 -10.23
N GLY A 52 9.41 -3.39 -11.47
CA GLY A 52 8.86 -4.31 -12.46
C GLY A 52 9.87 -5.36 -12.91
N ARG A 53 9.41 -6.30 -13.71
CA ARG A 53 10.21 -7.35 -14.34
C ARG A 53 11.36 -6.79 -15.19
N ASP A 54 11.16 -5.59 -15.74
CA ASP A 54 12.08 -4.79 -16.56
C ASP A 54 12.99 -3.87 -15.73
N GLY A 55 12.87 -3.90 -14.40
CA GLY A 55 13.64 -3.06 -13.48
C GLY A 55 13.09 -1.64 -13.32
N ALA A 56 12.01 -1.29 -14.02
CA ALA A 56 11.39 0.02 -13.89
C ALA A 56 10.72 0.18 -12.52
N VAL A 57 10.89 1.33 -11.88
CA VAL A 57 10.24 1.62 -10.59
C VAL A 57 8.73 1.73 -10.77
N LEU A 58 7.99 1.02 -9.93
CA LEU A 58 6.54 1.05 -9.87
C LEU A 58 6.12 1.91 -8.67
N SER A 59 5.63 3.12 -8.95
CA SER A 59 5.21 4.07 -7.93
C SER A 59 3.73 4.42 -8.07
N LYS A 60 3.10 4.84 -6.96
CA LYS A 60 1.71 5.29 -6.96
C LYS A 60 1.52 6.55 -7.81
N GLU A 61 2.53 7.42 -7.89
CA GLU A 61 2.47 8.68 -8.64
C GLU A 61 2.37 8.39 -10.14
N LYS A 62 3.10 7.38 -10.62
CA LYS A 62 3.07 6.95 -12.02
C LYS A 62 1.93 5.99 -12.33
N TYR A 63 1.58 5.13 -11.37
CA TYR A 63 0.53 4.12 -11.47
C TYR A 63 -0.41 4.19 -10.25
N PRO A 64 -1.32 5.18 -10.18
CA PRO A 64 -2.19 5.39 -9.03
C PRO A 64 -2.96 4.16 -8.55
N SER A 65 -3.41 3.31 -9.49
CA SER A 65 -4.18 2.11 -9.16
C SER A 65 -3.37 1.04 -8.43
N LEU A 66 -2.02 1.11 -8.49
CA LEU A 66 -1.15 0.20 -7.74
C LEU A 66 -0.99 0.58 -6.27
N GLY A 67 -1.40 1.78 -5.84
CA GLY A 67 -1.18 2.28 -4.47
C GLY A 67 -1.51 1.26 -3.35
N PRO A 68 -2.73 0.70 -3.32
CA PRO A 68 -3.11 -0.30 -2.32
C PRO A 68 -2.26 -1.58 -2.39
N ILE A 69 -1.90 -2.02 -3.59
CA ILE A 69 -1.10 -3.22 -3.82
C ILE A 69 0.35 -2.99 -3.36
N LEU A 70 0.94 -1.84 -3.68
CA LEU A 70 2.27 -1.45 -3.21
C LEU A 70 2.32 -1.35 -1.68
N ALA A 71 1.25 -0.86 -1.04
CA ALA A 71 1.13 -0.86 0.41
C ALA A 71 1.12 -2.28 0.99
N LYS A 72 0.34 -3.20 0.40
CA LYS A 72 0.33 -4.61 0.82
C LYS A 72 1.65 -5.35 0.56
N LEU A 73 2.35 -5.02 -0.53
CA LEU A 73 3.68 -5.56 -0.78
C LEU A 73 4.70 -5.07 0.27
N ARG A 74 4.60 -3.81 0.70
CA ARG A 74 5.43 -3.25 1.78
C ARG A 74 5.15 -3.94 3.10
N GLU A 75 3.88 -4.08 3.46
CA GLU A 75 3.44 -4.76 4.69
C GLU A 75 3.94 -6.21 4.73
N LYS A 76 3.86 -6.94 3.60
CA LYS A 76 4.20 -8.37 3.56
C LYS A 76 5.69 -8.67 3.37
N TYR A 77 6.39 -7.85 2.57
CA TYR A 77 7.76 -8.15 2.12
C TYR A 77 8.77 -7.06 2.49
N GLY A 78 8.37 -6.03 3.22
CA GLY A 78 9.22 -4.91 3.61
C GLY A 78 10.54 -5.35 4.23
N ASP A 79 10.45 -6.24 5.22
CA ASP A 79 11.60 -6.74 5.98
C ASP A 79 12.54 -7.61 5.14
N GLN A 80 12.01 -8.23 4.08
CA GLN A 80 12.76 -9.12 3.18
C GLN A 80 13.37 -8.39 1.97
N ALA A 81 12.99 -7.13 1.74
CA ALA A 81 13.41 -6.37 0.57
C ALA A 81 14.87 -5.89 0.65
N GLY A 82 15.58 -6.15 1.75
CA GLY A 82 17.01 -5.84 1.90
C GLY A 82 17.32 -4.34 2.01
N GLY A 83 16.35 -3.55 2.48
CA GLY A 83 16.52 -2.13 2.78
C GLY A 83 17.28 -1.92 4.08
N THR A 84 17.73 -0.69 4.32
CA THR A 84 18.18 -0.25 5.64
C THR A 84 17.20 0.79 6.15
N PRO A 85 16.67 0.64 7.38
CA PRO A 85 15.78 1.65 7.95
C PRO A 85 16.53 2.98 8.07
N GLY A 86 15.78 4.08 7.99
CA GLY A 86 16.29 5.38 8.41
C GLY A 86 16.42 5.45 9.92
N VAL A 87 17.10 6.47 10.42
CA VAL A 87 17.13 6.79 11.85
C VAL A 87 16.26 8.02 12.08
N GLU A 88 15.32 7.92 13.00
CA GLU A 88 14.37 8.98 13.32
C GLU A 88 14.47 9.35 14.80
N LEU A 89 14.29 10.65 15.08
CA LEU A 89 13.86 11.12 16.38
C LEU A 89 12.35 10.94 16.46
N ALA A 90 11.87 10.21 17.44
CA ALA A 90 10.45 9.92 17.64
C ALA A 90 10.03 10.10 19.10
N VAL A 91 8.73 10.35 19.30
CA VAL A 91 8.09 10.21 20.60
C VAL A 91 7.69 8.76 20.79
N ARG A 92 8.23 8.11 21.82
CA ARG A 92 7.79 6.81 22.29
C ARG A 92 6.75 6.99 23.37
N HIS A 93 5.55 6.49 23.08
CA HIS A 93 4.43 6.57 23.99
C HIS A 93 4.48 5.46 25.04
N THR A 94 3.96 5.75 26.24
CA THR A 94 3.87 4.75 27.33
C THR A 94 2.90 3.61 27.03
N THR A 95 1.90 3.86 26.19
CA THR A 95 0.92 2.87 25.76
C THR A 95 1.50 1.97 24.68
N THR A 96 1.64 0.68 24.96
CA THR A 96 2.25 -0.33 24.07
C THR A 96 1.56 -0.53 22.72
N GLU A 97 0.32 -0.07 22.56
CA GLU A 97 -0.44 -0.19 21.30
C GLU A 97 -0.37 1.04 20.39
N ALA A 98 0.19 2.16 20.88
CA ALA A 98 0.37 3.35 20.06
C ALA A 98 1.72 3.28 19.33
N PRO A 99 1.76 3.42 17.99
CA PRO A 99 3.02 3.50 17.27
C PRO A 99 3.82 4.75 17.69
N ASP A 100 5.15 4.64 17.69
CA ASP A 100 6.05 5.79 17.91
C ASP A 100 5.70 6.91 16.91
N THR A 101 5.65 8.17 17.37
CA THR A 101 5.36 9.33 16.52
C THR A 101 6.66 9.94 15.99
N PRO A 102 6.97 9.85 14.70
CA PRO A 102 8.20 10.41 14.15
C PRO A 102 8.16 11.95 14.17
N LEU A 103 9.26 12.56 14.63
CA LEU A 103 9.42 14.02 14.70
C LEU A 103 10.40 14.55 13.66
N LEU A 104 11.50 13.82 13.43
CA LEU A 104 12.54 14.22 12.49
C LEU A 104 13.31 13.00 11.97
N THR A 105 13.46 12.92 10.65
CA THR A 105 14.42 11.98 10.04
C THR A 105 15.84 12.53 10.20
N LEU A 106 16.67 11.80 10.94
CA LEU A 106 18.08 12.14 11.18
C LEU A 106 18.97 11.55 10.09
N THR A 107 18.64 10.36 9.61
CA THR A 107 19.33 9.72 8.49
C THR A 107 18.32 8.99 7.64
N GLU A 108 18.33 9.27 6.34
CA GLU A 108 17.49 8.56 5.39
C GLU A 108 17.89 7.09 5.30
N GLY A 109 16.88 6.22 5.31
CA GLY A 109 17.08 4.80 5.02
C GLY A 109 17.40 4.57 3.55
N ARG A 110 17.73 3.33 3.21
CA ARG A 110 17.75 2.88 1.81
C ARG A 110 16.58 1.95 1.59
N PRO A 111 15.65 2.28 0.67
CA PRO A 111 14.54 1.40 0.38
C PRO A 111 15.03 0.04 -0.09
N GLY A 112 14.46 -1.02 0.48
CA GLY A 112 14.67 -2.38 -0.01
C GLY A 112 14.11 -2.53 -1.41
N LYS A 113 14.83 -3.20 -2.31
CA LYS A 113 14.34 -3.44 -3.67
C LYS A 113 13.49 -4.70 -3.70
N LEU A 114 12.21 -4.52 -4.00
CA LEU A 114 11.28 -5.63 -4.18
C LEU A 114 11.00 -5.84 -5.67
N ARG A 115 11.53 -6.92 -6.24
CA ARG A 115 11.26 -7.27 -7.64
C ARG A 115 9.90 -7.94 -7.76
N THR A 116 9.10 -7.48 -8.71
CA THR A 116 7.77 -8.01 -9.03
C THR A 116 7.75 -8.59 -10.45
N THR A 117 6.69 -9.31 -10.78
CA THR A 117 6.43 -9.81 -12.14
C THR A 117 5.78 -8.75 -13.05
N LEU A 118 5.32 -7.64 -12.47
CA LEU A 118 4.61 -6.58 -13.17
C LEU A 118 5.50 -5.97 -14.25
N SER A 119 4.91 -5.64 -15.38
CA SER A 119 5.54 -4.95 -16.50
C SER A 119 5.10 -3.50 -16.51
N ALA A 120 6.03 -2.55 -16.45
CA ALA A 120 5.70 -1.12 -16.41
C ALA A 120 4.94 -0.64 -17.66
N SER A 121 5.21 -1.24 -18.83
CA SER A 121 4.51 -0.92 -20.08
C SER A 121 3.09 -1.50 -20.11
N VAL A 122 2.90 -2.75 -19.67
CA VAL A 122 1.58 -3.39 -19.60
C VAL A 122 0.72 -2.71 -18.52
N GLN A 123 1.34 -2.32 -17.40
CA GLN A 123 0.68 -1.58 -16.33
C GLN A 123 0.16 -0.22 -16.82
N ALA A 124 0.98 0.52 -17.57
CA ALA A 124 0.55 1.79 -18.17
C ALA A 124 -0.65 1.59 -19.11
N ALA A 125 -0.64 0.53 -19.91
CA ALA A 125 -1.75 0.19 -20.79
C ALA A 125 -3.02 -0.20 -20.01
N ALA A 126 -2.88 -0.99 -18.95
CA ALA A 126 -4.00 -1.40 -18.08
C ALA A 126 -4.64 -0.18 -17.39
N GLU A 127 -3.84 0.71 -16.82
CA GLU A 127 -4.28 1.99 -16.23
C GLU A 127 -5.05 2.85 -17.23
N LYS A 128 -4.52 2.97 -18.45
CA LYS A 128 -5.20 3.72 -19.53
C LYS A 128 -6.52 3.07 -19.92
N ALA A 129 -6.60 1.74 -19.91
CA ALA A 129 -7.81 1.01 -20.26
C ALA A 129 -8.92 1.20 -19.22
N VAL A 130 -8.61 1.02 -17.93
CA VAL A 130 -9.63 1.14 -16.86
C VAL A 130 -10.15 2.58 -16.72
N LYS A 131 -9.33 3.60 -17.01
CA LYS A 131 -9.77 5.01 -16.99
C LYS A 131 -10.93 5.31 -17.95
N ARG A 132 -11.19 4.46 -18.94
CA ARG A 132 -12.31 4.64 -19.88
C ARG A 132 -13.67 4.37 -19.25
N TYR A 133 -13.73 3.58 -18.18
CA TYR A 133 -14.98 3.15 -17.56
C TYR A 133 -14.84 3.15 -16.03
N GLY A 134 -15.72 3.85 -15.34
CA GLY A 134 -15.79 3.79 -13.87
C GLY A 134 -16.06 2.36 -13.38
N GLU A 135 -15.60 2.03 -12.18
CA GLU A 135 -15.79 0.74 -11.55
C GLU A 135 -15.23 -0.46 -12.35
N SER A 136 -14.29 -0.20 -13.27
CA SER A 136 -13.67 -1.24 -14.09
C SER A 136 -12.36 -1.74 -13.50
N SER A 137 -11.98 -2.96 -13.86
CA SER A 137 -10.78 -3.64 -13.37
C SER A 137 -10.14 -4.46 -14.49
N VAL A 138 -8.81 -4.55 -14.48
CA VAL A 138 -8.04 -5.35 -15.43
C VAL A 138 -6.95 -6.09 -14.68
N VAL A 139 -6.79 -7.38 -15.01
CA VAL A 139 -5.59 -8.17 -14.70
C VAL A 139 -5.03 -8.69 -16.02
N ALA A 140 -3.74 -8.50 -16.25
CA ALA A 140 -3.01 -9.10 -17.35
C ALA A 140 -2.12 -10.22 -16.80
N VAL A 141 -2.27 -11.43 -17.34
CA VAL A 141 -1.52 -12.62 -16.91
C VAL A 141 -0.71 -13.16 -18.08
N LYS A 142 0.50 -13.64 -17.83
CA LYS A 142 1.29 -14.44 -18.79
C LYS A 142 0.88 -15.91 -18.65
N PRO A 143 0.12 -16.50 -19.59
CA PRO A 143 -0.49 -17.82 -19.38
C PRO A 143 0.52 -18.94 -19.17
N SER A 144 1.67 -18.87 -19.84
CA SER A 144 2.73 -19.89 -19.75
C SER A 144 3.40 -19.99 -18.37
N THR A 145 3.32 -18.95 -17.54
CA THR A 145 3.99 -18.91 -16.23
C THR A 145 3.06 -18.55 -15.07
N GLY A 146 1.84 -18.09 -15.36
CA GLY A 146 0.92 -17.53 -14.35
C GLY A 146 1.36 -16.17 -13.79
N GLU A 147 2.43 -15.56 -14.31
CA GLU A 147 2.90 -14.26 -13.85
C GLU A 147 1.85 -13.17 -14.11
N VAL A 148 1.53 -12.39 -13.08
CA VAL A 148 0.73 -11.17 -13.26
C VAL A 148 1.63 -10.08 -13.84
N LEU A 149 1.28 -9.60 -15.02
CA LEU A 149 2.00 -8.54 -15.74
C LEU A 149 1.45 -7.15 -15.46
N ALA A 150 0.16 -7.04 -15.15
CA ALA A 150 -0.47 -5.79 -14.77
C ALA A 150 -1.72 -6.03 -13.95
N VAL A 151 -2.06 -5.08 -13.09
CA VAL A 151 -3.29 -5.06 -12.32
C VAL A 151 -3.72 -3.61 -12.13
N ALA A 152 -4.91 -3.25 -12.57
CA ALA A 152 -5.42 -1.89 -12.49
C ALA A 152 -6.91 -1.89 -12.13
N ASN A 153 -7.30 -0.88 -11.35
CA ASN A 153 -8.67 -0.62 -10.92
C ASN A 153 -8.98 0.86 -11.18
N HIS A 154 -10.21 1.17 -11.61
CA HIS A 154 -10.72 2.54 -11.69
C HIS A 154 -11.86 2.71 -10.69
N ARG A 155 -11.48 2.87 -9.42
CA ARG A 155 -12.37 3.02 -8.26
C ARG A 155 -11.81 4.07 -7.31
N GLU A 156 -12.67 4.76 -6.59
CA GLU A 156 -12.27 5.81 -5.64
C GLU A 156 -12.06 5.29 -4.22
N ASP A 157 -12.66 4.14 -3.88
CA ASP A 157 -12.60 3.51 -2.56
C ASP A 157 -11.27 2.79 -2.25
N GLY A 158 -10.37 2.71 -3.23
CA GLY A 158 -9.09 2.00 -3.11
C GLY A 158 -9.21 0.47 -3.02
N PHE A 159 -10.40 -0.10 -3.24
CA PHE A 159 -10.62 -1.54 -3.21
C PHE A 159 -9.98 -2.22 -4.43
N ASN A 160 -9.26 -3.31 -4.21
CA ASN A 160 -8.63 -4.08 -5.29
C ASN A 160 -9.60 -5.10 -5.90
N ALA A 161 -10.60 -4.60 -6.61
CA ALA A 161 -11.61 -5.43 -7.27
C ALA A 161 -11.02 -6.42 -8.28
N ALA A 162 -9.90 -6.07 -8.93
CA ALA A 162 -9.19 -6.93 -9.86
C ALA A 162 -8.76 -8.29 -9.26
N PHE A 163 -8.43 -8.35 -7.96
CA PHE A 163 -8.07 -9.62 -7.28
C PHE A 163 -9.11 -10.11 -6.29
N GLN A 164 -9.88 -9.19 -5.69
CA GLN A 164 -10.75 -9.49 -4.55
C GLN A 164 -12.23 -9.33 -4.88
N GLY A 165 -12.55 -8.76 -6.05
CA GLY A 165 -13.92 -8.56 -6.48
C GLY A 165 -14.61 -9.89 -6.80
N THR A 166 -15.81 -10.08 -6.28
CA THR A 166 -16.71 -11.16 -6.71
C THR A 166 -17.73 -10.56 -7.67
N VAL A 167 -17.58 -10.85 -8.96
CA VAL A 167 -18.49 -10.38 -10.00
C VAL A 167 -18.99 -11.55 -10.83
N ALA A 168 -20.21 -11.46 -11.35
CA ALA A 168 -20.70 -12.46 -12.29
C ALA A 168 -19.77 -12.49 -13.53
N PRO A 169 -19.27 -13.66 -13.95
CA PRO A 169 -18.32 -13.76 -15.06
C PRO A 169 -18.93 -13.32 -16.41
N GLY A 170 -20.25 -13.25 -16.51
CA GLY A 170 -20.96 -12.83 -17.72
C GLY A 170 -20.58 -13.70 -18.92
N SER A 171 -20.42 -13.08 -20.10
CA SER A 171 -20.08 -13.81 -21.32
C SER A 171 -18.71 -14.50 -21.28
N THR A 172 -17.80 -14.14 -20.37
CA THR A 172 -16.52 -14.86 -20.23
C THR A 172 -16.72 -16.31 -19.78
N MET A 173 -17.80 -16.58 -19.03
CA MET A 173 -18.17 -17.94 -18.61
C MET A 173 -18.46 -18.88 -19.79
N LYS A 174 -18.85 -18.33 -20.95
CA LYS A 174 -19.12 -19.13 -22.15
C LYS A 174 -17.89 -19.93 -22.59
N ILE A 175 -16.68 -19.43 -22.37
CA ILE A 175 -15.45 -20.17 -22.68
C ILE A 175 -15.33 -21.41 -21.80
N ILE A 176 -15.63 -21.29 -20.50
CA ILE A 176 -15.60 -22.40 -19.55
C ILE A 176 -16.70 -23.42 -19.88
N THR A 177 -17.92 -22.95 -20.15
CA THR A 177 -19.03 -23.84 -20.56
C THR A 177 -18.74 -24.56 -21.87
N ALA A 178 -18.17 -23.87 -22.87
CA ALA A 178 -17.79 -24.50 -24.13
C ALA A 178 -16.71 -25.56 -23.94
N ALA A 179 -15.66 -25.27 -23.16
CA ALA A 179 -14.62 -26.25 -22.83
C ALA A 179 -15.22 -27.48 -22.12
N MET A 180 -16.11 -27.27 -21.15
CA MET A 180 -16.81 -28.35 -20.45
C MET A 180 -17.62 -29.24 -21.43
N LEU A 181 -18.38 -28.65 -22.36
CA LEU A 181 -19.17 -29.42 -23.33
C LEU A 181 -18.28 -30.26 -24.26
N ILE A 182 -17.13 -29.72 -24.67
CA ILE A 182 -16.15 -30.43 -25.51
C ILE A 182 -15.49 -31.55 -24.71
N ASP A 183 -15.02 -31.27 -23.50
CA ASP A 183 -14.32 -32.23 -22.63
C ASP A 183 -15.23 -33.41 -22.23
N ASN A 184 -16.53 -33.17 -22.09
CA ASN A 184 -17.53 -34.20 -21.80
C ASN A 184 -18.12 -34.86 -23.06
N GLY A 185 -17.60 -34.55 -24.25
CA GLY A 185 -18.03 -35.17 -25.51
C GLY A 185 -19.46 -34.82 -25.96
N VAL A 186 -20.07 -33.79 -25.37
CA VAL A 186 -21.42 -33.32 -25.74
C VAL A 186 -21.41 -32.67 -27.12
N THR A 187 -20.31 -32.02 -27.49
CA THR A 187 -20.04 -31.51 -28.83
C THR A 187 -18.53 -31.55 -29.11
N SER A 188 -18.11 -31.11 -30.30
CA SER A 188 -16.70 -30.95 -30.66
C SER A 188 -16.37 -29.49 -30.94
N MET A 189 -15.08 -29.16 -31.05
CA MET A 189 -14.63 -27.81 -31.43
C MET A 189 -15.23 -27.29 -32.75
N ASN A 190 -15.67 -28.21 -33.62
CA ASN A 190 -16.25 -27.91 -34.93
C ASN A 190 -17.74 -28.30 -35.02
N GLY A 191 -18.34 -28.75 -33.91
CA GLY A 191 -19.72 -29.23 -33.86
C GLY A 191 -20.69 -28.16 -33.36
N PRO A 192 -21.98 -28.26 -33.71
CA PRO A 192 -22.99 -27.38 -33.13
C PRO A 192 -23.12 -27.64 -31.62
N ALA A 193 -23.36 -26.59 -30.85
CA ALA A 193 -23.83 -26.77 -29.47
C ALA A 193 -25.28 -27.32 -29.51
N PRO A 194 -25.65 -28.26 -28.62
CA PRO A 194 -27.02 -28.75 -28.55
C PRO A 194 -27.93 -27.70 -27.90
N CYS A 195 -28.39 -26.76 -28.72
CA CYS A 195 -29.41 -25.77 -28.37
C CYS A 195 -30.69 -26.09 -29.15
N PRO A 196 -31.47 -27.12 -28.75
CA PRO A 196 -32.77 -27.35 -29.35
C PRO A 196 -33.67 -26.14 -29.10
N GLU A 197 -34.56 -25.83 -30.05
CA GLU A 197 -35.59 -24.82 -29.83
C GLU A 197 -36.50 -25.27 -28.66
N THR A 198 -36.78 -24.35 -27.74
CA THR A 198 -37.74 -24.52 -26.65
C THR A 198 -39.13 -24.10 -27.07
#